data_AF-A0A7Y2UDB3-F1
#
_entry.id   AF-A0A7Y2UDB3-F1
#
_cell.length_a   1.000
_cell.length_b   1.000
_cell.length_c   1.000
_cell.angle_alpha   90.00
_cell.angle_beta   90.00
_cell.angle_gamma   90.00
#
_symmetry.space_group_name_H-M   'P 1'
#
loop_
_entity.id
_entity.type
_entity.pdbx_description
1 polymer ?
#
loop_
_entity_poly.entity_id
_entity_poly.type
_entity_poly.pdbx_seq_one_letter_code
_entity_poly.pdbx_strand_id
1 'polypeptide(L)' 'MSTQPEKMVETVNIEVDGQAMEVPKNSMIIEATDKAGISIPRFCYHSKLSIAANCRMCLVDVEKAPKPMPACAT' A
#
# COMPACT_ATOMS: atom_id res chain seq x y z
N MET A 1 -10.45 13.10 25.49
CA MET A 1 -10.13 11.69 25.76
C MET A 1 -8.95 11.33 24.89
N SER A 2 -7.76 11.47 25.46
CA SER A 2 -6.47 11.30 24.78
C SER A 2 -5.96 9.91 25.12
N THR A 3 -6.06 8.98 24.18
CA THR A 3 -5.29 7.75 24.16
C THR A 3 -5.08 7.36 22.70
N GLN A 4 -4.12 8.02 22.06
CA GLN A 4 -3.49 7.48 20.86
C GLN A 4 -2.74 6.20 21.30
N PRO A 5 -3.05 5.02 20.75
CA PRO A 5 -2.21 3.86 21.01
C PRO A 5 -0.97 4.01 20.13
N GLU A 6 0.17 4.24 20.77
CA GLU A 6 1.50 4.06 20.20
C GLU A 6 1.68 2.58 19.82
N LYS A 7 1.26 2.21 18.62
CA LYS A 7 1.56 0.88 18.06
C LYS A 7 3.00 0.93 17.57
N MET A 8 3.87 0.20 18.26
CA MET A 8 5.23 -0.14 17.85
C MET A 8 5.21 -0.62 16.40
N VAL A 9 5.60 0.26 15.48
CA VAL A 9 5.52 0.02 14.04
C VAL A 9 6.74 -0.80 13.65
N GLU A 10 6.61 -2.13 13.56
CA GLU A 10 7.59 -2.93 12.82
C GLU A 10 7.63 -2.36 11.40
N THR A 11 8.74 -1.75 10.99
CA THR A 11 8.96 -1.31 9.62
C THR A 11 9.58 -2.45 8.82
N VAL A 12 9.08 -2.64 7.60
CA VAL A 12 9.66 -3.55 6.60
C VAL A 12 10.27 -2.71 5.49
N ASN A 13 11.47 -3.08 5.07
CA ASN A 13 12.12 -2.47 3.92
C ASN A 13 11.58 -3.14 2.65
N ILE A 14 10.98 -2.36 1.78
CA ILE A 14 10.49 -2.80 0.47
C ILE A 14 11.10 -1.93 -0.61
N GLU A 15 11.26 -2.49 -1.81
CA GLU A 15 11.71 -1.76 -2.99
C GLU A 15 10.52 -1.57 -3.94
N VAL A 16 10.23 -0.32 -4.31
CA VAL A 16 9.13 0.02 -5.23
C VAL A 16 9.69 0.86 -6.36
N ASP A 17 9.50 0.41 -7.60
CA ASP A 17 10.04 1.05 -8.82
C ASP A 17 11.56 1.37 -8.72
N GLY A 18 12.32 0.50 -8.05
CA GLY A 18 13.77 0.67 -7.85
C GLY A 18 14.15 1.62 -6.70
N GLN A 19 13.18 2.10 -5.91
CA GLN A 19 13.42 2.91 -4.72
C GLN A 19 13.20 2.08 -3.45
N ALA A 20 14.27 1.91 -2.68
CA ALA A 20 14.20 1.27 -1.36
C ALA A 20 13.54 2.22 -0.35
N MET A 21 12.52 1.72 0.36
CA MET A 21 11.77 2.49 1.33
C MET A 21 11.30 1.67 2.53
N GLU A 22 11.21 2.33 3.68
CA GLU A 22 10.73 1.73 4.92
C GLU A 22 9.24 2.01 5.09
N VAL A 23 8.45 0.95 5.18
CA VAL A 23 6.99 1.05 5.35
C VAL A 23 6.54 0.26 6.58
N PRO A 24 5.47 0.69 7.25
CA PRO A 24 4.86 -0.09 8.32
C PRO A 24 4.52 -1.50 7.86
N LYS A 25 4.80 -2.50 8.69
CA LYS A 25 4.32 -3.88 8.51
C LYS A 25 2.79 -3.85 8.53
N ASN A 26 2.18 -4.46 7.53
CA ASN A 26 0.75 -4.39 7.19
C ASN A 26 0.27 -3.06 6.56
N SER A 27 1.17 -2.19 6.08
CA SER A 27 0.76 -1.15 5.13
C SER A 27 0.46 -1.75 3.76
N MET A 28 -0.56 -1.21 3.11
CA MET A 28 -0.90 -1.57 1.73
C MET A 28 0.13 -0.98 0.77
N ILE A 29 0.34 -1.63 -0.38
CA ILE A 29 1.25 -1.13 -1.41
C ILE A 29 0.85 0.27 -1.87
N ILE A 30 -0.45 0.56 -1.94
CA ILE A 30 -0.94 1.88 -2.36
C ILE A 30 -0.55 3.01 -1.40
N GLU A 31 -0.50 2.74 -0.09
CA GLU A 31 -0.07 3.73 0.90
C GLU A 31 1.44 3.88 0.93
N ALA A 32 2.17 2.79 0.68
CA ALA A 32 3.61 2.81 0.49
C ALA A 32 3.99 3.68 -0.72
N THR A 33 3.42 3.41 -1.89
CA THR A 33 3.69 4.18 -3.11
C THR A 33 3.29 5.63 -3.00
N ASP A 34 2.14 5.94 -2.39
CA ASP A 34 1.74 7.32 -2.10
C ASP A 34 2.80 8.08 -1.28
N LYS A 35 3.41 7.42 -0.28
CA LYS A 35 4.49 8.02 0.53
C LYS A 35 5.79 8.21 -0.26
N ALA A 36 6.06 7.34 -1.23
CA ALA A 36 7.19 7.49 -2.16
C ALA A 36 6.94 8.55 -3.23
N GLY A 37 5.73 9.10 -3.33
CA GLY A 37 5.35 10.01 -4.41
C GLY A 37 5.07 9.31 -5.75
N ILE A 38 4.93 7.98 -5.73
CA ILE A 38 4.55 7.17 -6.88
C ILE A 38 3.02 7.10 -6.91
N SER A 39 2.41 7.81 -7.84
CA SER A 39 0.95 7.87 -7.97
C SER A 39 0.41 6.66 -8.74
N ILE A 40 -0.28 5.74 -8.05
CA ILE A 40 -1.01 4.65 -8.69
C ILE A 40 -2.43 5.09 -9.04
N PRO A 41 -2.90 4.92 -10.30
CA PRO A 41 -4.26 5.24 -10.68
C PRO A 41 -5.26 4.37 -9.92
N ARG A 42 -6.19 5.03 -9.24
CA ARG A 42 -7.20 4.40 -8.40
C ARG A 42 -8.54 5.12 -8.55
N PHE A 43 -9.61 4.34 -8.60
CA PHE A 43 -10.99 4.87 -8.64
C PHE A 43 -11.78 4.47 -7.40
N CYS A 44 -11.61 3.23 -6.96
CA CYS A 44 -12.40 2.60 -5.91
C CYS A 44 -11.74 2.63 -4.53
N TYR A 45 -10.55 3.21 -4.41
CA TYR A 45 -9.79 3.27 -3.14
C TYR A 45 -9.78 4.68 -2.57
N HIS A 46 -10.06 4.79 -1.29
CA HIS A 46 -9.95 6.02 -0.51
C HIS A 46 -9.54 5.67 0.93
N SER A 47 -8.59 6.41 1.51
CA SER A 47 -7.97 6.09 2.82
C SER A 47 -8.95 6.07 4.02
N LYS A 48 -10.10 6.74 3.89
CA LYS A 48 -11.15 6.78 4.92
C LYS A 48 -12.30 5.80 4.69
N LEU A 49 -12.30 5.07 3.58
CA LEU A 49 -13.36 4.11 3.23
C LEU A 49 -12.82 2.69 3.27
N SER A 50 -13.73 1.72 3.29
CA SER A 50 -13.39 0.31 3.17
C SER A 50 -12.85 -0.02 1.77
N ILE A 51 -12.02 -1.07 1.72
CA ILE A 51 -11.38 -1.53 0.49
C ILE A 51 -12.42 -2.25 -0.37
N ALA A 52 -12.70 -1.72 -1.56
CA ALA A 52 -13.64 -2.31 -2.50
C ALA A 52 -12.99 -3.27 -3.53
N ALA A 53 -11.75 -3.00 -3.95
CA ALA A 53 -10.99 -3.79 -4.93
C ALA A 53 -11.70 -4.13 -6.28
N ASN A 54 -12.75 -3.40 -6.63
CA ASN A 54 -13.56 -3.65 -7.84
C ASN A 54 -12.96 -3.07 -9.13
N CYS A 55 -12.22 -1.96 -9.02
CA CYS A 55 -11.79 -1.19 -10.19
C CYS A 55 -10.57 -1.76 -10.91
N ARG A 56 -9.75 -2.61 -10.24
CA ARG A 56 -8.53 -3.25 -10.78
C ARG A 56 -7.58 -2.33 -11.57
N MET A 57 -7.67 -1.01 -11.36
CA MET A 57 -6.81 -0.03 -12.04
C MET A 57 -5.45 0.10 -11.34
N CYS A 58 -5.40 -0.26 -10.06
CA CYS A 58 -4.20 -0.25 -9.22
C CYS A 58 -3.42 -1.58 -9.26
N LEU A 59 -3.52 -2.34 -10.36
CA LEU A 59 -2.78 -3.59 -10.49
C LEU A 59 -1.28 -3.27 -10.58
N VAL A 60 -0.51 -3.89 -9.71
CA VAL A 60 0.95 -3.80 -9.67
C VAL A 60 1.52 -5.20 -9.81
N ASP A 61 2.68 -5.27 -10.45
CA ASP A 61 3.46 -6.50 -10.47
C ASP A 61 4.28 -6.60 -9.18
N VAL A 62 4.29 -7.78 -8.57
CA VAL A 62 4.99 -8.02 -7.31
C VAL A 62 5.88 -9.22 -7.51
N GLU A 63 7.17 -9.06 -7.25
CA GLU A 63 8.11 -10.17 -7.34
C GLU A 63 7.65 -11.31 -6.43
N LYS A 64 7.53 -12.53 -7.00
CA LYS A 64 6.99 -13.77 -6.40
C LYS A 64 5.47 -13.93 -6.42
N ALA A 65 4.71 -12.97 -6.94
CA ALA A 65 3.30 -13.18 -7.25
C ALA A 65 3.14 -13.73 -8.68
N PRO A 66 2.39 -14.83 -8.90
CA PRO A 66 2.17 -15.37 -10.24
C PRO A 66 1.20 -14.53 -11.09
N LYS A 67 0.53 -13.54 -10.49
CA LYS A 67 -0.45 -12.66 -11.13
C LYS A 67 -0.32 -11.24 -10.57
N PRO A 68 -0.57 -10.20 -11.37
CA PRO A 68 -0.63 -8.83 -10.90
C PRO A 68 -1.64 -8.71 -9.75
N MET A 69 -1.22 -8.09 -8.66
CA MET A 69 -2.02 -7.95 -7.46
C MET A 69 -2.55 -6.51 -7.35
N PRO A 70 -3.77 -6.31 -6.86
CA PRO A 70 -4.29 -4.97 -6.61
C PRO A 70 -3.52 -4.31 -5.46
N ALA A 71 -2.90 -3.16 -5.70
CA ALA A 71 -2.15 -2.41 -4.69
C ALA A 71 -3.05 -1.92 -3.53
N CYS A 72 -4.35 -1.81 -3.77
CA CYS A 72 -5.32 -1.38 -2.76
C CYS A 72 -5.77 -2.49 -1.80
N ALA A 73 -5.42 -3.75 -2.05
CA ALA A 73 -5.88 -4.91 -1.28
C ALA A 73 -4.75 -5.96 -1.17
N THR A 74 -3.64 -5.56 -0.55
CA THR A 74 -2.44 -6.38 -0.35
C THR A 74 -2.07 -6.50 1.11
#